data_AF-A0A832SN52-F1
#
_entry.id   AF-A0A832SN52-F1
#
_cell.length_a   1.000
_cell.length_b   1.000
_cell.length_c   1.000
_cell.angle_alpha   90.00
_cell.angle_beta   90.00
_cell.angle_gamma   90.00
#
_symmetry.space_group_name_H-M   'P 1'
#
loop_
_entity.id
_entity.type
_entity.pdbx_description
1 polymer ?
#
loop_
_entity_poly.entity_id
_entity_poly.type
_entity_poly.pdbx_seq_one_letter_code
_entity_poly.pdbx_strand_id
1 'polypeptide(L)'
;SLGSSFEGSNSLMYLINGSVKGIDGYMKRLIDEIRGTLKKNDLKASRTKIALSWTIDQHAMRGDKIEMIQNLTTRLRDYIGDVEAYQNPDFNLFHNDKTTIVVACSQSDFDSIEKTKHDSNLIIVKANPICETIQ
;
A
#
# COMPACT_ATOMS: atom_id res chain seq x y z
N SER A 1 -3.64 15.74 34.45
CA SER A 1 -3.80 14.29 34.68
C SER A 1 -4.24 13.64 33.37
N LEU A 2 -3.30 13.20 32.53
CA LEU A 2 -3.59 12.33 31.38
C LEU A 2 -3.66 10.87 31.84
N GLY A 3 -2.90 10.52 32.89
CA GLY A 3 -2.92 9.19 33.52
C GLY A 3 -4.30 8.79 34.05
N SER A 4 -5.05 9.71 34.67
CA SER A 4 -6.40 9.40 35.16
C SER A 4 -7.48 9.33 34.05
N SER A 5 -7.19 9.79 32.83
CA SER A 5 -8.10 9.61 31.67
C SER A 5 -8.05 8.18 31.10
N PHE A 6 -7.02 7.41 31.47
CA PHE A 6 -6.80 6.02 31.03
C PHE A 6 -7.12 4.97 32.11
N GLU A 7 -7.58 5.36 33.30
CA GLU A 7 -7.84 4.46 34.44
C GLU A 7 -8.98 3.45 34.19
N GLY A 8 -9.78 3.62 33.14
CA GLY A 8 -10.73 2.60 32.68
C GLY A 8 -10.12 1.71 31.61
N SER A 9 -10.07 0.40 31.84
CA SER A 9 -9.72 -0.63 30.84
C SER A 9 -10.48 -0.47 29.50
N ASN A 10 -11.65 0.16 29.54
CA ASN A 10 -12.47 0.47 28.37
C ASN A 10 -11.88 1.58 27.47
N SER A 11 -11.20 2.60 28.01
CA SER A 11 -10.69 3.73 27.20
C SER A 11 -9.57 3.30 26.24
N LEU A 12 -8.66 2.45 26.71
CA LEU A 12 -7.62 1.86 25.86
C LEU A 12 -8.23 0.97 24.78
N MET A 13 -9.24 0.16 25.13
CA MET A 13 -9.94 -0.70 24.18
C MET A 13 -10.63 0.11 23.07
N TYR A 14 -11.26 1.24 23.41
CA TYR A 14 -11.86 2.14 22.42
C TYR A 14 -10.83 2.71 21.44
N LEU A 15 -9.67 3.14 21.94
CA LEU A 15 -8.59 3.66 21.09
C LEU A 15 -8.01 2.57 20.19
N ILE A 16 -7.78 1.37 20.72
CA ILE A 16 -7.31 0.22 19.94
C ILE A 16 -8.32 -0.11 18.84
N ASN A 17 -9.60 -0.25 19.19
CA ASN A 17 -10.66 -0.52 18.21
C ASN A 17 -10.80 0.59 17.17
N GLY A 18 -10.64 1.85 17.59
CA GLY A 18 -10.63 3.00 16.69
C GLY A 18 -9.47 2.94 15.69
N SER A 19 -8.27 2.64 16.17
CA SER A 19 -7.07 2.47 15.34
C SER A 19 -7.20 1.33 14.34
N VAL A 20 -7.67 0.15 14.79
CA VAL A 20 -7.90 -1.01 13.91
C VAL A 20 -8.90 -0.67 12.81
N LYS A 21 -10.04 -0.04 13.17
CA LYS A 21 -11.03 0.43 12.19
C LYS A 21 -10.45 1.50 11.25
N GLY A 22 -9.57 2.35 11.74
CA GLY A 22 -8.85 3.34 10.95
C GLY A 22 -7.96 2.68 9.88
N ILE A 23 -7.21 1.64 10.25
CA ILE A 23 -6.38 0.85 9.33
C ILE A 23 -7.24 0.16 8.27
N ASP A 24 -8.34 -0.48 8.66
CA ASP A 24 -9.27 -1.11 7.71
C ASP A 24 -9.90 -0.08 6.75
N GLY A 25 -10.31 1.08 7.29
CA GLY A 25 -10.84 2.19 6.50
C GLY A 25 -9.81 2.73 5.51
N TYR A 26 -8.54 2.83 5.93
CA TYR A 26 -7.44 3.21 5.06
C TYR A 26 -7.22 2.20 3.93
N MET A 27 -7.18 0.90 4.23
CA MET A 27 -7.06 -0.14 3.20
C MET A 27 -8.19 -0.05 2.18
N LYS A 28 -9.44 0.15 2.64
CA LYS A 28 -10.59 0.33 1.74
C LYS A 28 -10.40 1.56 0.84
N ARG A 29 -10.01 2.70 1.40
CA ARG A 29 -9.74 3.93 0.64
C ARG A 29 -8.65 3.70 -0.41
N LEU A 30 -7.55 3.04 -0.05
CA LEU A 30 -6.46 2.75 -0.97
C LEU A 30 -6.91 1.87 -2.14
N ILE A 31 -7.69 0.83 -1.86
CA ILE A 31 -8.29 -0.03 -2.89
C ILE A 31 -9.20 0.80 -3.80
N ASP A 32 -10.02 1.69 -3.25
CA ASP A 32 -10.91 2.54 -4.04
C ASP A 32 -10.14 3.55 -4.91
N GLU A 33 -9.01 4.09 -4.44
CA GLU A 33 -8.11 4.93 -5.26
C GLU A 33 -7.46 4.15 -6.40
N ILE A 34 -7.00 2.92 -6.15
CA ILE A 34 -6.45 2.05 -7.20
C ILE A 34 -7.54 1.76 -8.23
N ARG A 35 -8.74 1.38 -7.81
CA ARG A 35 -9.90 1.17 -8.70
C ARG A 35 -10.30 2.43 -9.46
N GLY A 36 -10.24 3.59 -8.81
CA GLY A 36 -10.46 4.90 -9.43
C GLY A 36 -9.43 5.18 -10.51
N THR A 37 -8.16 4.83 -10.27
CA THR A 37 -7.06 4.96 -11.23
C THR A 37 -7.29 4.08 -12.46
N LEU A 38 -7.76 2.85 -12.29
CA LEU A 38 -8.15 2.00 -13.43
C LEU A 38 -9.23 2.67 -14.29
N LYS A 39 -10.31 3.16 -13.65
CA LYS A 39 -11.44 3.78 -14.35
C LYS A 39 -11.04 5.05 -15.07
N LYS A 40 -10.23 5.92 -14.43
CA LYS A 40 -9.76 7.18 -15.02
C LYS A 40 -8.89 6.98 -16.25
N ASN A 41 -8.17 5.86 -16.33
CA ASN A 41 -7.25 5.54 -17.42
C ASN A 41 -7.81 4.49 -18.40
N ASP A 42 -9.11 4.16 -18.32
CA ASP A 42 -9.80 3.15 -19.14
C ASP A 42 -9.07 1.78 -19.19
N LEU A 43 -8.53 1.36 -18.05
CA LEU A 43 -7.74 0.13 -17.94
C LEU A 43 -8.63 -1.09 -17.72
N LYS A 44 -8.42 -2.13 -18.53
CA LYS A 44 -9.05 -3.44 -18.36
C LYS A 44 -8.27 -4.28 -17.35
N ALA A 45 -8.95 -4.80 -16.34
CA ALA A 45 -8.35 -5.63 -15.29
C ALA A 45 -7.48 -6.79 -15.82
N SER A 46 -7.87 -7.44 -16.93
CA SER A 46 -7.10 -8.54 -17.54
C SER A 46 -5.76 -8.11 -18.15
N ARG A 47 -5.63 -6.83 -18.50
CA ARG A 47 -4.42 -6.22 -19.10
C ARG A 47 -3.67 -5.33 -18.11
N THR A 48 -4.05 -5.36 -16.83
CA THR A 48 -3.43 -4.58 -15.78
C THR A 48 -2.75 -5.50 -14.79
N LYS A 49 -1.57 -5.10 -14.34
CA LYS A 49 -0.87 -5.69 -13.20
C LYS A 49 -0.81 -4.67 -12.07
N ILE A 50 -1.03 -5.09 -10.83
CA ILE A 50 -0.68 -4.29 -9.65
C ILE A 50 0.61 -4.81 -9.05
N ALA A 51 1.56 -3.91 -8.86
CA ALA A 51 2.80 -4.15 -8.15
C ALA A 51 2.77 -3.38 -6.83
N LEU A 52 2.72 -4.08 -5.69
CA LEU A 52 2.88 -3.47 -4.38
C LEU A 52 4.37 -3.40 -4.06
N SER A 53 4.94 -2.20 -3.93
CA SER A 53 6.33 -2.01 -3.53
C SER A 53 6.36 -1.56 -2.08
N TRP A 54 6.88 -2.43 -1.21
CA TRP A 54 7.07 -2.10 0.20
C TRP A 54 8.36 -2.72 0.72
N THR A 55 9.40 -1.89 0.85
CA THR A 55 10.64 -2.32 1.50
C THR A 55 10.39 -2.57 2.98
N ILE A 56 10.57 -3.82 3.42
CA ILE A 56 10.42 -4.21 4.83
C ILE A 56 11.80 -4.22 5.48
N ASP A 57 12.03 -3.28 6.39
CA ASP A 57 13.22 -3.27 7.26
C ASP A 57 13.34 -4.61 8.01
N GLN A 58 14.51 -5.23 7.95
CA GLN A 58 14.81 -6.51 8.57
C GLN A 58 14.69 -6.48 10.11
N HIS A 59 14.76 -5.30 10.74
CA HIS A 59 14.83 -5.13 12.19
C HIS A 59 13.52 -4.68 12.86
N ALA A 60 12.48 -4.31 12.10
CA ALA A 60 11.20 -3.86 12.64
C ALA A 60 10.07 -4.88 12.41
N MET A 61 9.07 -4.88 13.32
CA MET A 61 7.85 -5.70 13.38
C MET A 61 7.43 -6.36 12.05
N ARG A 62 8.04 -7.51 11.75
CA ARG A 62 7.97 -8.18 10.45
C ARG A 62 6.60 -8.82 10.21
N GLY A 63 5.93 -9.29 11.28
CA GLY A 63 4.63 -9.97 11.21
C GLY A 63 3.51 -9.07 10.71
N ASP A 64 3.22 -7.98 11.44
CA ASP A 64 2.09 -7.09 11.15
C ASP A 64 2.20 -6.45 9.76
N LYS A 65 3.41 -6.07 9.34
CA LYS A 65 3.65 -5.52 7.99
C LYS A 65 3.39 -6.56 6.90
N ILE A 66 3.84 -7.81 7.10
CA ILE A 66 3.57 -8.90 6.15
C ILE A 66 2.08 -9.19 6.09
N GLU A 67 1.40 -9.27 7.23
CA GLU A 67 -0.04 -9.51 7.28
C GLU A 67 -0.81 -8.40 6.56
N MET A 68 -0.43 -7.14 6.75
CA MET A 68 -1.04 -6.01 6.07
C MET A 68 -0.86 -6.07 4.54
N ILE A 69 0.35 -6.39 4.06
CA ILE A 69 0.62 -6.59 2.63
C ILE A 69 -0.20 -7.76 2.07
N GLN A 70 -0.28 -8.87 2.78
CA GLN A 70 -1.05 -10.04 2.37
C GLN A 70 -2.56 -9.74 2.32
N ASN A 71 -3.08 -9.01 3.30
CA ASN A 71 -4.47 -8.57 3.36
C ASN A 71 -4.79 -7.66 2.16
N LEU A 72 -3.95 -6.64 1.92
CA LEU A 72 -4.09 -5.75 0.77
C LEU A 72 -4.00 -6.52 -0.57
N THR A 73 -3.04 -7.43 -0.70
CA THR A 73 -2.86 -8.26 -1.90
C THR A 73 -4.10 -9.09 -2.17
N THR A 74 -4.64 -9.75 -1.14
CA THR A 74 -5.84 -10.59 -1.26
C THR A 74 -7.05 -9.77 -1.68
N ARG A 75 -7.30 -8.63 -1.02
CA ARG A 75 -8.43 -7.76 -1.36
C ARG A 75 -8.31 -7.14 -2.75
N LEU A 76 -7.09 -6.87 -3.24
CA LEU A 76 -6.88 -6.38 -4.61
C LEU A 76 -7.10 -7.46 -5.67
N ARG A 77 -6.82 -8.73 -5.34
CA ARG A 77 -7.03 -9.88 -6.24
C ARG A 77 -8.50 -10.09 -6.62
N ASP A 78 -9.42 -9.65 -5.77
CA ASP A 78 -10.86 -9.64 -6.09
C ASP A 78 -11.20 -8.73 -7.28
N TYR A 79 -10.34 -7.75 -7.61
CA TYR A 79 -10.55 -6.79 -8.68
C TYR A 79 -9.61 -7.00 -9.88
N ILE A 80 -8.37 -7.39 -9.63
CA ILE A 80 -7.34 -7.61 -10.65
C ILE A 80 -6.64 -8.92 -10.34
N GLY A 81 -6.66 -9.88 -11.25
CA GLY A 81 -6.06 -11.20 -10.99
C GLY A 81 -4.54 -11.18 -10.85
N ASP A 82 -3.87 -10.19 -11.44
CA ASP A 82 -2.41 -10.06 -11.46
C ASP A 82 -1.94 -9.02 -10.43
N VAL A 83 -1.71 -9.49 -9.20
CA VAL A 83 -1.20 -8.68 -8.08
C VAL A 83 0.00 -9.37 -7.45
N GLU A 84 1.12 -8.66 -7.44
CA GLU A 84 2.39 -9.11 -6.86
C GLU A 84 2.91 -8.08 -5.85
N ALA A 85 3.50 -8.57 -4.76
CA ALA A 85 4.14 -7.75 -3.75
C ALA A 85 5.65 -7.95 -3.80
N TYR A 86 6.40 -6.85 -3.87
CA TYR A 86 7.85 -6.81 -3.95
C TYR A 86 8.41 -6.19 -2.68
N GLN A 87 9.31 -6.94 -2.05
CA GLN A 87 10.00 -6.53 -0.83
C GLN A 87 11.31 -5.78 -1.11
N ASN A 88 11.83 -5.90 -2.35
CA ASN A 88 13.04 -5.22 -2.78
C ASN A 88 12.71 -4.25 -3.92
N PRO A 89 13.40 -3.11 -3.99
CA PRO A 89 13.24 -2.11 -5.03
C PRO A 89 13.90 -2.49 -6.37
N ASP A 90 14.29 -3.76 -6.58
CA ASP A 90 14.82 -4.20 -7.87
C ASP A 90 13.67 -4.35 -8.88
N PHE A 91 13.51 -3.33 -9.70
CA PHE A 91 12.35 -3.11 -10.57
C PHE A 91 12.48 -3.66 -12.00
N ASN A 92 13.44 -4.55 -12.25
CA ASN A 92 13.57 -5.28 -13.54
C ASN A 92 12.36 -6.20 -13.85
N LEU A 93 11.32 -6.20 -13.01
CA LEU A 93 10.14 -7.06 -13.07
C LEU A 93 8.96 -6.45 -13.85
N PHE A 94 9.11 -5.23 -14.39
CA PHE A 94 8.02 -4.48 -15.03
C PHE A 94 7.98 -4.55 -16.56
N HIS A 95 8.81 -5.40 -17.17
CA HIS A 95 8.71 -5.71 -18.60
C HIS A 95 7.62 -6.76 -18.83
N ASN A 96 6.37 -6.32 -18.86
CA ASN A 96 5.23 -7.14 -19.25
C ASN A 96 4.37 -6.35 -20.24
N ASP A 97 3.65 -7.03 -21.13
CA ASP A 97 2.71 -6.47 -22.10
C ASP A 97 1.50 -5.78 -21.43
N LYS A 98 1.39 -5.89 -20.11
CA LYS A 98 0.36 -5.28 -19.27
C LYS A 98 0.78 -3.89 -18.79
N THR A 99 -0.20 -2.99 -18.71
CA THR A 99 -0.03 -1.72 -17.99
C THR A 99 0.13 -2.03 -16.50
N THR A 100 1.20 -1.52 -15.89
CA THR A 100 1.50 -1.81 -14.48
C THR A 100 1.16 -0.61 -13.62
N ILE A 101 0.32 -0.82 -12.61
CA ILE A 101 0.08 0.14 -11.54
C ILE A 101 0.98 -0.22 -10.38
N VAL A 102 1.96 0.63 -10.08
CA VAL A 102 2.88 0.45 -8.96
C VAL A 102 2.35 1.23 -7.77
N VAL A 103 2.10 0.53 -6.66
CA VAL A 103 1.70 1.13 -5.39
C VAL A 103 2.95 1.25 -4.53
N ALA A 104 3.42 2.48 -4.32
CA ALA A 104 4.58 2.78 -3.48
C ALA A 104 4.13 2.93 -2.01
N CYS A 105 4.54 2.01 -1.14
CA CYS A 105 4.09 1.95 0.26
C CYS A 105 4.95 2.76 1.23
N SER A 106 6.07 3.33 0.77
CA SER A 106 6.89 4.27 1.54
C SER A 106 7.49 5.33 0.63
N GLN A 107 8.04 6.38 1.23
CA GLN A 107 8.74 7.42 0.46
C GLN A 107 10.01 6.88 -0.21
N SER A 108 10.78 6.04 0.48
CA SER A 108 11.95 5.37 -0.11
C SER A 108 11.59 4.47 -1.28
N ASP A 109 10.44 3.77 -1.22
CA ASP A 109 9.95 2.96 -2.33
C ASP A 109 9.60 3.86 -3.52
N PHE A 110 8.89 4.97 -3.28
CA PHE A 110 8.54 5.94 -4.31
C PHE A 110 9.79 6.53 -5.00
N ASP A 111 10.75 7.02 -4.22
CA ASP A 111 11.99 7.61 -4.74
C ASP A 111 12.81 6.59 -5.55
N SER A 112 12.80 5.32 -5.13
CA SER A 112 13.47 4.24 -5.85
C SER A 112 12.78 3.97 -7.19
N ILE A 113 11.45 3.92 -7.23
CA ILE A 113 10.67 3.73 -8.45
C ILE A 113 10.94 4.86 -9.45
N GLU A 114 10.90 6.12 -8.99
CA GLU A 114 11.15 7.27 -9.87
C GLU A 114 12.53 7.25 -10.51
N LYS A 115 13.58 6.89 -9.75
CA LYS A 115 14.95 6.80 -10.28
C LYS A 115 15.11 5.73 -11.36
N THR A 116 14.33 4.65 -11.28
CA THR A 116 14.39 3.51 -12.22
C THR A 116 13.42 3.58 -13.39
N LYS A 117 12.56 4.62 -13.43
CA LYS A 117 11.49 4.75 -14.43
C LYS A 117 12.07 5.11 -15.81
N HIS A 118 12.54 4.12 -16.55
CA HIS A 118 12.91 4.26 -17.95
C HIS A 118 11.73 3.85 -18.85
N ASP A 119 11.02 4.84 -19.41
CA ASP A 119 10.02 4.76 -20.49
C ASP A 119 8.91 3.68 -20.41
N SER A 120 8.69 3.09 -19.25
CA SER A 120 7.73 1.98 -19.09
C SER A 120 6.32 2.51 -18.81
N ASN A 121 5.29 1.78 -19.29
CA ASN A 121 3.86 2.05 -19.11
C ASN A 121 3.43 1.87 -17.63
N LEU A 122 3.99 2.70 -16.76
CA LEU A 122 3.88 2.64 -15.30
C LEU A 122 3.03 3.80 -14.79
N ILE A 123 1.99 3.45 -14.04
CA ILE A 123 1.19 4.40 -13.27
C ILE A 123 1.55 4.22 -11.80
N ILE A 124 2.02 5.28 -11.14
CA ILE A 124 2.46 5.21 -9.74
C ILE A 124 1.36 5.75 -8.84
N VAL A 125 1.00 4.99 -7.81
CA VAL A 125 0.07 5.37 -6.74
C VAL A 125 0.85 5.42 -5.44
N LYS A 126 0.91 6.57 -4.77
CA LYS A 126 1.50 6.69 -3.44
C LYS A 126 0.51 6.21 -2.39
N ALA A 127 0.88 5.21 -1.60
CA ALA A 127 0.07 4.71 -0.48
C ALA A 127 0.46 5.39 0.84
N ASN A 128 0.69 6.71 0.83
CA ASN A 128 1.00 7.48 2.04
C ASN A 128 -0.17 8.43 2.40
N PRO A 129 -0.80 8.30 3.57
CA PRO A 129 -1.95 9.10 3.96
C PRO A 129 -1.62 10.42 4.65
N ILE A 130 -0.60 11.19 4.22
CA ILE A 130 -0.29 12.57 4.71
C ILE A 130 0.73 12.65 5.88
N CYS A 131 1.52 11.61 6.17
CA CYS A 131 2.59 11.70 7.19
C CYS A 131 3.98 11.62 6.56
N GLU A 132 4.35 12.61 5.76
CA GLU A 132 5.76 12.97 5.59
C GLU A 132 6.14 13.90 6.75
N THR A 133 6.76 13.38 7.80
CA THR A 133 7.62 14.25 8.61
C THR A 133 8.89 14.46 7.79
N ILE A 134 8.91 15.55 7.02
CA ILE A 134 10.15 16.15 6.55
C ILE A 134 10.88 16.61 7.81
N GLN A 135 12.04 16.01 8.08
CA GLN A 135 13.01 16.52 9.05
C GLN A 135 14.31 16.83 8.34
#